data_AF-A0A1Y5HTE8-F1
#
_entry.id   AF-A0A1Y5HTE8-F1
#
_cell.length_a   1.000
_cell.length_b   1.000
_cell.length_c   1.000
_cell.angle_alpha   90.00
_cell.angle_beta   90.00
_cell.angle_gamma   90.00
#
_symmetry.space_group_name_H-M   'P 1'
#
loop_
_entity.id
_entity.type
_entity.pdbx_description
1 polymer ?
#
loop_
_entity_poly.entity_id
_entity_poly.type
_entity_poly.pdbx_seq_one_letter_code
_entity_poly.pdbx_strand_id
1 'polypeptide(L)'
;MESAYPGMQVLLANNLMTAYNQAESVQPTFAFIEDGFTKLPEFEMMMALFSALDTRWVSVMDSHSAAPARKSNPLLDRGAGIFELSKSDHPVQFVQYFDMMVKAPRRQETSRGPSSNGAQATAANTTDKIILIGSS
;
A
#
# COMPACT_ATOMS: atom_id res chain seq x y z
N MET A 1 4.90 -8.58 -10.68
CA MET A 1 4.78 -7.12 -10.49
C MET A 1 5.80 -6.39 -11.34
N GLU A 2 7.11 -6.58 -11.13
CA GLU A 2 8.16 -5.87 -11.89
C GLU A 2 8.04 -6.01 -13.42
N SER A 3 7.68 -7.19 -13.92
CA SER A 3 7.46 -7.41 -15.37
C SER A 3 6.30 -6.62 -15.95
N ALA A 4 5.31 -6.24 -15.12
CA ALA A 4 4.15 -5.45 -15.54
C ALA A 4 4.41 -3.94 -15.48
N TYR A 5 5.43 -3.50 -14.74
CA TYR A 5 5.73 -2.08 -14.50
C TYR A 5 7.23 -1.80 -14.64
N PRO A 6 7.69 -1.37 -15.84
CA PRO A 6 9.09 -1.00 -16.05
C PRO A 6 9.53 0.10 -15.07
N GLY A 7 10.64 -0.13 -14.37
CA GLY A 7 11.16 0.81 -13.38
C GLY A 7 10.52 0.71 -12.00
N MET A 8 9.60 -0.22 -11.77
CA MET A 8 9.10 -0.52 -10.42
C MET A 8 10.23 -1.08 -9.56
N GLN A 9 10.35 -0.58 -8.33
CA GLN A 9 11.25 -1.13 -7.33
C GLN A 9 10.43 -1.91 -6.31
N VAL A 10 10.70 -3.22 -6.19
CA VAL A 10 10.11 -4.07 -5.17
C VAL A 10 11.11 -4.30 -4.05
N LEU A 11 10.73 -3.94 -2.84
CA LEU A 11 11.52 -4.17 -1.63
C LEU A 11 10.88 -5.28 -0.81
N LEU A 12 11.71 -6.18 -0.27
CA LEU A 12 11.27 -7.28 0.58
C LEU A 12 11.70 -7.00 2.01
N ALA A 13 10.77 -7.20 2.95
CA ALA A 13 11.02 -7.14 4.38
C ALA A 13 10.42 -8.37 5.07
N ASN A 14 11.22 -9.02 5.92
CA ASN A 14 10.81 -10.20 6.66
C ASN A 14 10.33 -9.90 8.10
N ASN A 15 10.40 -8.64 8.52
CA ASN A 15 9.90 -8.18 9.82
C ASN A 15 9.55 -6.67 9.77
N LEU A 16 8.75 -6.21 10.74
CA LEU A 16 8.26 -4.82 10.79
C LEU A 16 9.38 -3.79 10.97
N MET A 17 10.43 -4.10 11.73
CA MET A 17 11.53 -3.15 11.95
C MET A 17 12.33 -2.89 10.68
N THR A 18 12.65 -3.94 9.92
CA THR A 18 13.29 -3.81 8.61
C THR A 18 12.38 -3.07 7.62
N ALA A 19 11.08 -3.40 7.61
CA ALA A 19 10.11 -2.69 6.77
C ALA A 19 10.03 -1.20 7.11
N TYR A 20 10.03 -0.85 8.41
CA TYR A 20 10.02 0.53 8.88
C TYR A 20 11.23 1.31 8.35
N ASN A 21 12.44 0.79 8.57
CA ASN A 21 13.69 1.43 8.13
C ASN A 21 13.73 1.61 6.61
N GLN A 22 13.27 0.60 5.86
CA GLN A 22 13.18 0.68 4.40
C GLN A 22 12.14 1.73 3.95
N ALA A 23 10.98 1.76 4.60
CA ALA A 23 9.92 2.70 4.28
C ALA A 23 10.36 4.15 4.54
N GLU A 24 11.05 4.40 5.65
CA GLU A 24 11.61 5.71 5.97
C GLU A 24 12.65 6.16 4.95
N SER A 25 13.54 5.25 4.53
CA SER A 25 14.61 5.59 3.57
C SER A 25 14.10 5.78 2.14
N VAL A 26 13.20 4.91 1.69
CA VAL A 26 12.82 4.82 0.27
C VAL A 26 11.51 5.53 -0.04
N GLN A 27 10.67 5.76 0.96
CA GLN A 27 9.35 6.39 0.89
C GLN A 27 8.44 5.74 -0.17
N PRO A 28 7.97 4.50 0.10
CA PRO A 28 7.18 3.75 -0.86
C PRO A 28 5.80 4.38 -1.08
N THR A 29 5.25 4.20 -2.28
CA THR A 29 3.89 4.62 -2.60
C THR A 29 2.86 3.57 -2.15
N PHE A 30 3.28 2.30 -2.07
CA PHE A 30 2.41 1.19 -1.74
C PHE A 30 3.09 0.09 -0.92
N ALA A 31 2.35 -0.61 -0.07
CA ALA A 31 2.82 -1.79 0.67
C ALA A 31 1.83 -2.97 0.67
N PHE A 32 2.30 -4.17 0.38
CA PHE A 32 1.59 -5.42 0.68
C PHE A 32 2.14 -5.99 1.99
N ILE A 33 1.27 -6.38 2.91
CA ILE A 33 1.65 -6.73 4.27
C ILE A 33 0.96 -8.02 4.65
N GLU A 34 1.71 -9.03 5.03
CA GLU A 34 1.11 -10.25 5.54
C GLU A 34 0.26 -9.97 6.79
N ASP A 35 -0.93 -10.57 6.84
CA ASP A 35 -1.94 -10.35 7.89
C ASP A 35 -1.45 -10.71 9.30
N GLY A 36 -0.45 -11.58 9.43
CA GLY A 36 0.22 -11.84 10.70
C GLY A 36 0.86 -10.59 11.29
N PHE A 37 1.48 -9.74 10.47
CA PHE A 37 2.13 -8.51 10.94
C PHE A 37 1.14 -7.42 11.32
N THR A 38 -0.02 -7.35 10.66
CA THR A 38 -1.03 -6.32 10.94
C THR A 38 -1.74 -6.55 12.29
N LYS A 39 -1.60 -7.74 12.88
CA LYS A 39 -2.10 -8.12 14.21
C LYS A 39 -1.17 -7.69 15.35
N LEU A 40 0.07 -7.34 15.05
CA LEU A 40 1.07 -7.00 16.05
C LEU A 40 0.86 -5.58 16.59
N PRO A 41 1.06 -5.32 17.89
CA PRO A 41 1.03 -3.96 18.45
C PRO A 41 2.00 -3.00 17.74
N GLU A 42 3.16 -3.49 17.32
CA GLU A 42 4.21 -2.74 16.62
C GLU A 42 3.73 -2.20 15.27
N PHE A 43 2.66 -2.79 14.71
CA PHE A 43 2.09 -2.32 13.46
C PHE A 43 1.50 -0.90 13.56
N GLU A 44 1.15 -0.43 14.75
CA GLU A 44 0.66 0.94 14.95
C GLU A 44 1.71 1.98 14.57
N MET A 45 2.99 1.70 14.82
CA MET A 45 4.09 2.57 14.39
C MET A 45 4.22 2.60 12.85
N MET A 46 4.03 1.44 12.20
CA MET A 46 4.01 1.36 10.74
C MET A 46 2.85 2.14 10.14
N MET A 47 1.66 2.06 10.74
CA MET A 47 0.50 2.85 10.31
C MET A 47 0.75 4.35 10.41
N ALA A 48 1.38 4.81 11.50
CA ALA A 48 1.74 6.21 11.67
C ALA A 48 2.73 6.66 10.58
N LEU A 49 3.75 5.85 10.29
CA LEU A 49 4.71 6.12 9.22
C LEU A 49 4.02 6.17 7.85
N PHE A 50 3.22 5.17 7.49
CA PHE A 50 2.51 5.16 6.21
C PHE A 50 1.55 6.33 6.04
N SER A 51 0.86 6.74 7.11
CA SER A 51 0.03 7.94 7.11
C SER A 51 0.85 9.21 6.83
N ALA A 52 2.05 9.32 7.43
CA ALA A 52 2.95 10.46 7.21
C ALA A 52 3.54 10.48 5.80
N LEU A 53 3.83 9.31 5.22
CA LEU A 53 4.39 9.15 3.89
C LEU A 53 3.35 9.15 2.76
N ASP A 54 2.05 9.18 3.09
CA ASP A 54 0.95 8.92 2.14
C ASP A 54 1.10 7.56 1.42
N THR A 55 1.71 6.58 2.10
CA THR A 55 1.84 5.20 1.62
C THR A 55 0.52 4.47 1.80
N ARG A 56 -0.01 3.91 0.70
CA ARG A 56 -1.19 3.02 0.77
C ARG A 56 -0.74 1.61 1.09
N TRP A 57 -1.57 0.83 1.77
CA TRP A 57 -1.17 -0.52 2.14
C TRP A 57 -2.34 -1.50 2.17
N VAL A 58 -2.07 -2.79 2.05
CA VAL A 58 -3.11 -3.82 2.15
C VAL A 58 -2.61 -5.03 2.92
N SER A 59 -3.50 -5.59 3.74
CA SER A 59 -3.27 -6.87 4.41
C SER A 59 -3.46 -8.02 3.42
N VAL A 60 -2.50 -8.94 3.37
CA VAL A 60 -2.55 -10.17 2.57
C VAL A 60 -2.70 -11.34 3.52
N MET A 61 -3.86 -11.97 3.47
CA MET A 61 -4.25 -13.07 4.32
C MET A 61 -3.65 -14.39 3.83
N ASP A 62 -3.50 -15.36 4.73
CA ASP A 62 -3.06 -16.70 4.33
C ASP A 62 -4.15 -17.45 3.55
N SER A 63 -5.42 -17.22 3.90
CA SER A 63 -6.57 -17.77 3.18
C SER A 63 -7.80 -16.87 3.34
N HIS A 64 -8.75 -16.98 2.42
CA HIS A 64 -10.08 -16.33 2.51
C HIS A 64 -10.93 -16.77 3.71
N SER A 65 -10.50 -17.82 4.42
CA SER A 65 -11.18 -18.29 5.65
C SER A 65 -10.61 -17.68 6.92
N ALA A 66 -9.46 -16.98 6.83
CA ALA A 66 -8.86 -16.32 7.98
C ALA A 66 -9.75 -15.14 8.42
N ALA A 67 -9.80 -14.88 9.73
CA ALA A 67 -10.44 -13.66 10.21
C ALA A 67 -9.50 -12.47 9.93
N PRO A 68 -9.97 -11.38 9.31
CA PRO A 68 -9.14 -10.20 9.09
C PRO A 68 -8.62 -9.68 10.44
N ALA A 69 -7.32 -9.39 10.49
CA ALA A 69 -6.61 -8.92 11.69
C ALA A 69 -7.31 -7.79 12.45
N ARG A 70 -7.83 -6.83 11.68
CA ARG A 70 -8.67 -5.75 12.15
C ARG A 70 -9.90 -5.74 11.24
N LYS A 71 -11.10 -5.62 11.82
CA LYS A 71 -12.26 -5.14 11.08
C LYS A 71 -11.89 -3.74 10.63
N SER A 72 -11.28 -3.63 9.45
CA SER A 72 -10.78 -2.36 8.92
C SER A 72 -11.96 -1.41 8.97
N ASN A 73 -11.95 -0.46 9.91
CA ASN A 73 -13.01 0.51 9.95
C ASN A 73 -12.70 1.40 8.74
N PRO A 74 -13.50 1.36 7.65
CA PRO A 74 -13.14 1.97 6.38
C PRO A 74 -12.96 3.50 6.49
N LEU A 75 -13.37 4.08 7.61
CA LEU A 75 -13.24 5.50 7.94
C LEU A 75 -12.02 5.82 8.83
N LEU A 76 -11.48 4.86 9.57
CA LEU A 76 -10.30 5.04 10.44
C LEU A 76 -9.02 4.53 9.79
N ASP A 77 -9.10 3.44 9.00
CA ASP A 77 -7.96 2.86 8.29
C ASP A 77 -7.82 3.47 6.90
N ARG A 78 -7.29 4.70 6.87
CA ARG A 78 -6.74 5.27 5.63
C ARG A 78 -5.62 4.35 5.14
N GLY A 79 -5.91 3.53 4.14
CA GLY A 79 -4.93 2.66 3.52
C GLY A 79 -5.44 1.25 3.33
N ALA A 80 -6.06 0.64 4.35
CA ALA A 80 -6.60 -0.71 4.31
C ALA A 80 -7.79 -0.75 3.33
N GLY A 81 -7.48 -1.01 2.07
CA GLY A 81 -8.48 -0.97 1.02
C GLY A 81 -9.55 -2.04 1.23
N ILE A 82 -10.67 -1.79 0.58
CA ILE A 82 -11.99 -2.38 0.81
C ILE A 82 -12.06 -3.86 0.35
N PHE A 83 -10.92 -4.44 -0.06
CA PHE A 83 -10.85 -5.79 -0.59
C PHE A 83 -9.78 -6.59 0.15
N GLU A 84 -10.17 -7.79 0.58
CA GLU A 84 -9.31 -8.77 1.20
C GLU A 84 -8.54 -9.52 0.10
N LEU A 85 -7.20 -9.47 0.14
CA LEU A 85 -6.35 -10.29 -0.72
C LEU A 85 -5.85 -11.49 0.09
N SER A 86 -5.80 -12.65 -0.55
CA SER A 86 -5.23 -13.88 -0.01
C SER A 86 -3.98 -14.27 -0.78
N LYS A 87 -2.99 -14.89 -0.11
CA LYS A 87 -1.82 -15.50 -0.75
C LYS A 87 -2.19 -16.53 -1.82
N SER A 88 -3.38 -17.12 -1.73
CA SER A 88 -3.93 -18.06 -2.72
C SER A 88 -4.47 -17.40 -3.98
N ASP A 89 -4.59 -16.07 -4.01
CA ASP A 89 -5.13 -15.36 -5.16
C ASP A 89 -4.14 -15.36 -6.33
N HIS A 90 -4.69 -15.30 -7.54
CA HIS A 90 -3.88 -15.27 -8.75
C HIS A 90 -3.05 -13.97 -8.81
N PRO A 91 -1.77 -13.99 -9.23
CA PRO A 91 -0.91 -12.80 -9.27
C PRO A 91 -1.50 -11.59 -10.01
N VAL A 92 -2.37 -11.83 -10.99
CA VAL A 92 -3.09 -10.77 -11.73
C VAL A 92 -4.00 -9.95 -10.80
N GLN A 93 -4.58 -10.55 -9.76
CA GLN A 93 -5.44 -9.85 -8.81
C GLN A 93 -4.65 -8.83 -7.98
N PHE A 94 -3.41 -9.16 -7.59
CA PHE A 94 -2.51 -8.23 -6.90
C PHE A 94 -2.15 -7.02 -7.76
N VAL A 95 -1.89 -7.25 -9.07
CA VAL A 95 -1.64 -6.18 -10.05
C VAL A 95 -2.86 -5.27 -10.18
N GLN A 96 -4.04 -5.85 -10.36
CA GLN A 96 -5.30 -5.09 -10.50
C GLN A 96 -5.61 -4.26 -9.26
N TYR A 97 -5.39 -4.86 -8.08
CA TYR A 97 -5.61 -4.18 -6.81
C TYR A 97 -4.64 -3.01 -6.61
N PHE A 98 -3.34 -3.23 -6.89
CA PHE A 98 -2.34 -2.17 -6.89
C PHE A 98 -2.74 -1.03 -7.83
N ASP A 99 -3.12 -1.35 -9.06
CA ASP A 99 -3.56 -0.37 -10.06
C ASP A 99 -4.74 0.48 -9.56
N MET A 100 -5.76 -0.17 -9.01
CA MET A 100 -6.93 0.50 -8.45
C MET A 100 -6.53 1.42 -7.29
N MET A 101 -5.65 0.95 -6.42
CA MET A 101 -5.22 1.71 -5.26
C MET A 101 -4.24 2.83 -5.61
N VAL A 102 -3.41 2.74 -6.64
CA VAL A 102 -2.52 3.84 -7.02
C VAL A 102 -3.27 4.91 -7.83
N LYS A 103 -4.22 4.50 -8.69
CA LYS A 103 -5.00 5.41 -9.54
C LYS A 103 -6.16 6.10 -8.81
N ALA A 104 -6.59 5.59 -7.66
CA ALA A 104 -7.69 6.21 -6.90
C ALA A 104 -7.29 7.62 -6.37
N PRO A 105 -8.15 8.65 -6.51
CA PRO A 105 -7.83 10.04 -6.16
C PRO A 105 -7.21 10.21 -4.78
N ARG A 106 -6.22 11.08 -4.64
CA ARG A 106 -5.60 11.37 -3.34
C ARG A 106 -6.41 12.45 -2.64
N ARG A 107 -6.77 12.26 -1.37
CA ARG A 107 -7.59 13.23 -0.60
C ARG A 107 -6.96 14.64 -0.53
N GLN A 108 -5.64 14.77 -0.69
CA GLN A 108 -4.99 16.09 -0.75
C GLN A 108 -5.32 16.89 -2.03
N GLU A 109 -5.75 16.24 -3.11
CA GLU A 109 -6.17 16.93 -4.33
C GLU A 109 -7.51 17.68 -4.14
N THR A 110 -8.35 17.20 -3.22
CA THR A 110 -9.64 17.83 -2.89
C THR A 110 -9.53 19.01 -1.92
N SER A 111 -8.34 19.34 -1.40
CA SER A 111 -8.13 20.50 -0.50
C SER A 111 -7.52 21.73 -1.20
N ARG A 112 -7.25 21.67 -2.51
CA ARG A 112 -6.94 22.85 -3.31
C ARG A 112 -8.19 23.25 -4.09
N GLY A 113 -8.89 24.28 -3.60
CA GLY A 113 -9.96 24.95 -4.33
C GLY A 113 -9.50 25.40 -5.73
N PRO A 114 -10.43 25.61 -6.67
CA PRO A 114 -10.14 25.71 -8.09
C PRO A 114 -9.30 26.95 -8.38
N SER A 115 -8.02 26.74 -8.68
CA SER A 115 -7.22 27.72 -9.40
C SER A 115 -7.33 27.35 -10.88
N SER A 116 -8.03 28.21 -11.61
CA SER A 116 -8.17 28.20 -13.06
C SER A 116 -6.81 28.09 -13.76
N ASN A 117 -6.55 26.97 -14.44
CA ASN A 117 -6.16 26.94 -15.85
C ASN A 117 -5.77 25.51 -16.24
N GLY A 118 -6.24 25.09 -17.41
CA GLY A 118 -5.90 23.82 -18.02
C GLY A 118 -4.39 23.65 -18.13
N ALA A 119 -3.87 22.69 -17.39
CA ALA A 119 -2.62 22.04 -17.68
C ALA A 119 -2.86 20.55 -17.40
N GLN A 120 -2.92 19.80 -18.50
CA GLN A 120 -2.79 18.37 -18.60
C GLN A 120 -1.92 17.85 -17.44
N ALA A 121 -2.49 17.02 -16.57
CA ALA A 121 -1.74 16.36 -15.52
C ALA A 121 -0.66 15.50 -16.21
N THR A 122 0.53 16.06 -16.37
CA THR A 122 1.73 15.31 -16.69
C THR A 122 1.84 14.24 -15.63
N ALA A 123 1.55 12.99 -16.01
CA ALA A 123 1.86 11.82 -15.22
C ALA A 123 3.31 11.97 -14.79
N ALA A 124 3.51 12.30 -13.52
CA ALA A 124 4.84 12.33 -12.95
C ALA A 124 5.44 10.96 -13.25
N ASN A 125 6.65 10.94 -13.80
CA ASN A 125 7.49 9.74 -13.86
C ASN A 125 7.88 9.36 -12.42
N THR A 126 6.89 9.05 -11.59
CA THR A 126 7.07 8.47 -10.27
C THR A 126 7.42 7.01 -10.50
N THR A 127 8.69 6.69 -10.33
CA THR A 127 9.14 5.33 -10.06
C THR A 127 8.25 4.77 -8.94
N ASP A 128 7.33 3.87 -9.28
CA ASP A 128 6.45 3.24 -8.30
C ASP A 128 7.27 2.30 -7.44
N LYS A 129 7.39 2.64 -6.15
CA LYS A 129 8.15 1.90 -5.15
C LYS A 129 7.18 1.15 -4.26
N ILE A 130 7.30 -0.18 -4.25
CA ILE A 130 6.44 -1.08 -3.47
C ILE A 130 7.27 -1.79 -2.40
N ILE A 131 6.73 -1.92 -1.19
CA ILE A 131 7.27 -2.81 -0.15
C ILE A 131 6.37 -4.04 0.00
N LEU A 132 6.98 -5.23 0.04
CA LEU A 132 6.35 -6.48 0.43
C LEU A 132 6.85 -6.86 1.83
N ILE A 133 5.93 -6.97 2.79
CA ILE A 133 6.24 -7.33 4.18
C ILE A 133 5.69 -8.74 4.43
N GLY A 134 6.59 -9.68 4.77
CA GLY A 134 6.25 -11.09 4.96
C GLY A 134 6.54 -12.00 3.77
N SER A 135 7.25 -11.51 2.74
CA SER A 135 7.77 -12.39 1.69
C SER A 135 8.94 -13.22 2.25
N SER A 136 8.72 -14.52 2.46
CA SER A 136 9.77 -15.52 2.71
C SER A 136 9.60 -16.69 1.75
#